data_AF-A0A0F8YXG9-F1
#
_entry.id   AF-A0A0F8YXG9-F1
#
_cell.length_a   1.000
_cell.length_b   1.000
_cell.length_c   1.000
_cell.angle_alpha   90.00
_cell.angle_beta   90.00
_cell.angle_gamma   90.00
#
_symmetry.space_group_name_H-M   'P 1'
#
loop_
_entity.id
_entity.type
_entity.pdbx_description
1 polymer ?
#
loop_
_entity_poly.entity_id
_entity_poly.type
_entity_poly.pdbx_seq_one_letter_code
_entity_poly.pdbx_strand_id
1 'polypeptide(L)'
;MTQLSAKQNIQAIVKAIKAEEVSLRQKHPLLAHQNALGLIILLLSLSALISVGVLYYLAIIPAWVCIVLAAIAASISHELEHDLIHKQYFSNQPFMHNFMMLTVWLMRPNTISPWYRRKMHLHHHKTSGTQQDLEERLVGNGIKNPFFRALVIVDGLLGLVISTKRFRKEINGFSFSSVFNA
;
A
#
# COMPACT_ATOMS: atom_id res chain seq x y z
N MET A 1 -30.93 29.45 -6.36
CA MET A 1 -29.98 28.38 -6.75
C MET A 1 -30.53 27.07 -6.21
N THR A 2 -30.87 26.11 -7.06
CA THR A 2 -31.38 24.79 -6.64
C THR A 2 -30.28 24.00 -5.93
N GLN A 3 -30.52 23.62 -4.69
CA GLN A 3 -29.58 22.84 -3.89
C GLN A 3 -29.44 21.44 -4.49
N LEU A 4 -28.22 21.07 -4.91
CA LEU A 4 -27.92 19.73 -5.42
C LEU A 4 -27.95 18.72 -4.28
N SER A 5 -28.50 17.53 -4.54
CA SER A 5 -28.39 16.40 -3.60
C SER A 5 -26.93 15.98 -3.41
N ALA A 6 -26.62 15.32 -2.28
CA ALA A 6 -25.27 14.81 -2.01
C ALA A 6 -24.70 13.94 -3.15
N LYS A 7 -25.56 13.11 -3.77
CA LYS A 7 -25.18 12.28 -4.93
C LYS A 7 -24.79 13.11 -6.14
N GLN A 8 -25.54 14.18 -6.44
CA GLN A 8 -25.23 15.09 -7.54
C GLN A 8 -23.93 15.86 -7.29
N ASN A 9 -23.68 16.29 -6.05
CA ASN A 9 -22.41 16.94 -5.68
C ASN A 9 -21.21 16.01 -5.89
N ILE A 10 -21.31 14.75 -5.44
CA ILE A 10 -20.25 13.75 -5.64
C ILE A 10 -20.00 13.52 -7.13
N GLN A 11 -21.04 13.38 -7.94
CA GLN A 11 -20.91 13.19 -9.38
C GLN A 11 -20.25 14.40 -10.06
N ALA A 12 -20.60 15.62 -9.65
CA ALA A 12 -19.99 16.83 -10.17
C ALA A 12 -18.49 16.90 -9.84
N ILE A 13 -18.11 16.58 -8.60
CA ILE A 13 -16.69 16.53 -8.18
C ILE A 13 -15.92 15.47 -8.97
N VAL A 14 -16.45 14.25 -9.08
CA VAL A 14 -15.79 13.17 -9.84
C VAL A 14 -15.64 13.54 -11.30
N LYS A 15 -16.64 14.20 -11.90
CA LYS A 15 -16.57 14.68 -13.29
C LYS A 15 -15.49 15.75 -13.45
N ALA A 16 -15.40 16.70 -12.52
CA ALA A 16 -14.38 17.74 -12.55
C ALA A 16 -12.97 17.15 -12.43
N ILE A 17 -12.74 16.21 -11.50
CA ILE A 17 -11.46 15.53 -11.32
C ILE A 17 -11.05 14.79 -12.60
N LYS A 18 -11.98 14.03 -13.22
CA LYS A 18 -11.69 13.31 -14.47
C LYS A 18 -11.41 14.23 -15.65
N ALA A 19 -12.11 15.37 -15.73
CA ALA A 19 -11.86 16.35 -16.78
C ALA A 19 -10.45 16.95 -16.64
N GLU A 20 -10.04 17.27 -15.42
CA GLU A 20 -8.69 17.79 -15.14
C GLU A 20 -7.62 16.73 -15.41
N GLU A 21 -7.85 15.48 -15.03
CA GLU A 21 -6.95 14.37 -15.36
C GLU A 21 -6.70 14.26 -16.87
N VAL A 22 -7.75 14.34 -17.69
CA VAL A 22 -7.64 14.32 -19.15
C VAL A 22 -6.86 15.52 -19.67
N SER A 23 -7.17 16.72 -19.17
CA SER A 23 -6.47 17.96 -19.51
C SER A 23 -4.96 17.87 -19.22
N LEU A 24 -4.59 17.38 -18.04
CA LEU A 24 -3.20 17.18 -17.65
C LEU A 24 -2.47 16.17 -18.52
N ARG A 25 -3.11 15.05 -18.88
CA ARG A 25 -2.49 14.04 -19.77
C ARG A 25 -2.33 14.53 -21.20
N GLN A 26 -3.23 15.40 -21.69
CA GLN A 26 -3.07 16.07 -22.98
C GLN A 26 -1.89 17.06 -22.95
N LYS A 27 -1.76 17.82 -21.86
CA LYS A 27 -0.67 18.79 -21.68
C LYS A 27 0.70 18.13 -21.45
N HIS A 28 0.73 16.98 -20.77
CA HIS A 28 1.95 16.26 -20.42
C HIS A 28 1.88 14.81 -20.94
N PRO A 29 2.30 14.56 -22.20
CA PRO A 29 2.15 13.25 -22.86
C PRO A 29 2.82 12.08 -22.13
N LEU A 30 3.86 12.35 -21.33
CA LEU A 30 4.48 11.36 -20.44
C LEU A 30 3.45 10.73 -19.50
N LEU A 31 2.52 11.51 -18.95
CA LEU A 31 1.49 11.03 -18.02
C LEU A 31 0.50 10.07 -18.69
N ALA A 32 0.39 10.05 -20.03
CA ALA A 32 -0.43 9.07 -20.73
C ALA A 32 0.17 7.65 -20.64
N HIS A 33 1.47 7.50 -20.37
CA HIS A 33 2.19 6.23 -20.33
C HIS A 33 2.26 5.64 -18.92
N GLN A 34 1.18 5.76 -18.14
CA GLN A 34 1.11 5.41 -16.71
C GLN A 34 1.65 3.99 -16.40
N ASN A 35 1.30 2.98 -17.20
CA ASN A 35 1.81 1.62 -17.04
C ASN A 35 3.33 1.53 -17.17
N ALA A 36 3.89 2.19 -18.19
CA ALA A 36 5.34 2.19 -18.43
C ALA A 36 6.07 2.94 -17.31
N LEU A 37 5.53 4.08 -16.87
CA LEU A 37 6.08 4.83 -15.74
C LEU A 37 6.10 4.00 -14.46
N GLY A 38 4.98 3.34 -14.12
CA GLY A 38 4.89 2.46 -12.96
C GLY A 38 5.91 1.31 -13.01
N LEU A 39 6.07 0.67 -14.18
CA LEU A 39 7.07 -0.39 -14.37
C LEU A 39 8.51 0.13 -14.25
N ILE A 40 8.82 1.29 -14.84
CA ILE A 40 10.15 1.90 -14.76
C ILE A 40 10.49 2.24 -13.31
N ILE A 41 9.56 2.87 -12.56
CA ILE A 41 9.75 3.21 -11.15
C ILE A 41 9.98 1.93 -10.32
N LEU A 42 9.21 0.86 -10.59
CA LEU A 42 9.41 -0.44 -9.94
C LEU A 42 10.82 -0.98 -10.18
N LEU A 43 11.26 -1.03 -11.44
CA LEU A 43 12.57 -1.59 -11.79
C LEU A 43 13.71 -0.74 -11.21
N LEU A 44 13.62 0.58 -11.28
CA LEU A 44 14.60 1.48 -10.67
C LEU A 44 14.66 1.30 -9.15
N SER A 45 13.51 1.19 -8.48
CA SER A 45 13.46 0.96 -7.04
C SER A 45 14.03 -0.41 -6.65
N LEU A 46 13.71 -1.47 -7.41
CA LEU A 46 14.28 -2.80 -7.21
C LEU A 46 15.80 -2.79 -7.40
N SER A 47 16.29 -2.18 -8.48
CA SER A 47 17.72 -2.04 -8.72
C SER A 47 18.39 -1.27 -7.59
N ALA A 48 17.80 -0.16 -7.12
CA ALA A 48 18.33 0.60 -5.99
C ALA A 48 18.41 -0.25 -4.72
N LEU A 49 17.37 -1.04 -4.41
CA LEU A 49 17.35 -1.92 -3.23
C LEU A 49 18.46 -2.99 -3.31
N ILE A 50 18.61 -3.64 -4.47
CA ILE A 50 19.67 -4.64 -4.70
C ILE A 50 21.05 -3.98 -4.58
N SER A 51 21.26 -2.84 -5.25
CA SER A 51 22.54 -2.11 -5.22
C SER A 51 22.92 -1.71 -3.80
N VAL A 52 21.98 -1.19 -3.00
CA VAL A 52 22.22 -0.83 -1.60
C VAL A 52 22.64 -2.05 -0.78
N GLY A 53 21.96 -3.18 -0.95
CA GLY A 53 22.33 -4.44 -0.29
C GLY A 53 23.72 -4.94 -0.68
N VAL A 54 24.07 -4.84 -1.97
CA VAL A 54 25.41 -5.19 -2.47
C VAL A 54 26.48 -4.26 -1.91
N LEU A 55 26.26 -2.95 -1.90
CA LEU A 55 27.20 -1.98 -1.34
C LEU A 55 27.46 -2.23 0.15
N TYR A 56 26.42 -2.60 0.90
CA TYR A 56 26.56 -2.98 2.31
C TYR A 56 27.34 -4.29 2.46
N TYR A 57 27.02 -5.31 1.65
CA TYR A 57 27.71 -6.60 1.67
C TYR A 57 29.21 -6.47 1.36
N LEU A 58 29.58 -5.58 0.43
CA LEU A 58 30.97 -5.27 0.08
C LEU A 58 31.64 -4.30 1.09
N ALA A 59 30.98 -3.97 2.19
CA ALA A 59 31.44 -3.02 3.21
C ALA A 59 31.78 -1.61 2.69
N ILE A 60 31.18 -1.19 1.56
CA ILE A 60 31.37 0.14 0.98
C ILE A 60 30.56 1.20 1.75
N ILE A 61 29.38 0.82 2.25
CA ILE A 61 28.54 1.69 3.09
C ILE A 61 28.29 1.06 4.47
N PRO A 62 28.18 1.86 5.53
CA PRO A 62 27.83 1.36 6.86
C PRO A 62 26.34 0.98 6.95
N ALA A 63 26.01 0.17 7.95
CA ALA A 63 24.65 -0.36 8.14
C ALA A 63 23.56 0.72 8.19
N TRP A 64 23.81 1.85 8.86
CA TRP A 64 22.81 2.92 8.98
C TRP A 64 22.47 3.57 7.63
N VAL A 65 23.44 3.74 6.73
CA VAL A 65 23.20 4.24 5.36
C VAL A 65 22.39 3.22 4.58
N CYS A 66 22.76 1.94 4.67
CA CYS A 66 22.02 0.86 4.03
C CYS A 66 20.54 0.84 4.47
N ILE A 67 20.28 0.97 5.77
CA ILE A 67 18.91 1.00 6.31
C ILE A 67 18.12 2.17 5.74
N VAL A 68 18.67 3.39 5.74
CA VAL A 68 17.97 4.57 5.23
C VAL A 68 17.68 4.45 3.73
N LEU A 69 18.65 4.04 2.92
CA LEU A 69 18.46 3.92 1.48
C LEU A 69 17.51 2.77 1.11
N ALA A 70 17.62 1.63 1.80
CA ALA A 70 16.69 0.52 1.63
C ALA A 70 15.26 0.90 2.03
N ALA A 71 15.08 1.70 3.09
CA ALA A 71 13.78 2.20 3.51
C ALA A 71 13.14 3.11 2.45
N ILE A 72 13.92 3.96 1.77
CA ILE A 72 13.43 4.79 0.66
C ILE A 72 12.98 3.92 -0.52
N ALA A 73 13.77 2.93 -0.93
CA ALA A 73 13.38 2.02 -2.00
C ALA A 73 12.11 1.21 -1.63
N ALA A 74 12.06 0.73 -0.38
CA ALA A 74 10.91 0.01 0.15
C ALA A 74 9.65 0.90 0.25
N SER A 75 9.77 2.20 0.52
CA SER A 75 8.63 3.13 0.55
C SER A 75 8.07 3.40 -0.85
N ILE A 76 8.93 3.51 -1.87
CA ILE A 76 8.48 3.61 -3.28
C ILE A 76 7.72 2.36 -3.68
N SER A 77 8.25 1.18 -3.32
CA SER A 77 7.55 -0.08 -3.57
C SER A 77 6.21 -0.15 -2.81
N HIS A 78 6.04 0.59 -1.69
CA HIS A 78 4.82 0.55 -0.88
C HIS A 78 3.71 1.31 -1.56
N GLU A 79 4.05 2.48 -2.09
CA GLU A 79 3.15 3.27 -2.91
C GLU A 79 2.74 2.52 -4.18
N LEU A 80 3.71 1.88 -4.87
CA LEU A 80 3.41 1.05 -6.05
C LEU A 80 2.48 -0.12 -5.71
N GLU A 81 2.66 -0.77 -4.56
CA GLU A 81 1.72 -1.80 -4.10
C GLU A 81 0.32 -1.23 -3.88
N HIS A 82 0.20 -0.05 -3.26
CA HIS A 82 -1.08 0.66 -3.08
C HIS A 82 -1.78 0.94 -4.42
N ASP A 83 -1.05 1.43 -5.40
CA ASP A 83 -1.57 1.66 -6.75
C ASP A 83 -2.00 0.35 -7.43
N LEU A 84 -1.20 -0.71 -7.28
CA LEU A 84 -1.49 -2.03 -7.84
C LEU A 84 -2.70 -2.68 -7.18
N ILE A 85 -2.90 -2.56 -5.87
CA ILE A 85 -4.09 -3.10 -5.21
C ILE A 85 -5.37 -2.35 -5.65
N HIS A 86 -5.24 -1.09 -6.05
CA HIS A 86 -6.28 -0.31 -6.75
C HIS A 86 -6.38 -0.58 -8.25
N LYS A 87 -5.57 -1.49 -8.80
CA LYS A 87 -5.50 -1.83 -10.23
C LYS A 87 -5.17 -0.63 -11.13
N GLN A 88 -4.35 0.31 -10.68
CA GLN A 88 -3.97 1.46 -11.51
C GLN A 88 -3.04 1.07 -12.66
N TYR A 89 -2.13 0.11 -12.45
CA TYR A 89 -1.18 -0.34 -13.47
C TYR A 89 -1.54 -1.71 -14.04
N PHE A 90 -1.46 -1.83 -15.37
CA PHE A 90 -1.66 -3.05 -16.16
C PHE A 90 -3.00 -3.78 -15.85
N SER A 91 -4.06 -3.03 -15.54
CA SER A 91 -5.38 -3.61 -15.16
C SER A 91 -5.94 -4.62 -16.18
N ASN A 92 -5.63 -4.42 -17.46
CA ASN A 92 -6.10 -5.24 -18.58
C ASN A 92 -5.08 -6.31 -19.01
N GLN A 93 -3.90 -6.35 -18.39
CA GLN A 93 -2.82 -7.29 -18.69
C GLN A 93 -2.46 -8.05 -17.40
N PRO A 94 -3.22 -9.11 -17.06
CA PRO A 94 -3.11 -9.78 -15.76
C PRO A 94 -1.72 -10.35 -15.49
N PHE A 95 -1.00 -10.79 -16.52
CA PHE A 95 0.37 -11.27 -16.38
C PHE A 95 1.30 -10.18 -15.82
N MET A 96 1.37 -9.02 -16.49
CA MET A 96 2.21 -7.90 -16.06
C MET A 96 1.80 -7.36 -14.69
N HIS A 97 0.50 -7.29 -14.45
CA HIS A 97 -0.02 -6.86 -13.17
C HIS A 97 0.39 -7.78 -12.01
N ASN A 98 0.27 -9.10 -12.17
CA ASN A 98 0.69 -10.06 -11.14
C ASN A 98 2.20 -10.15 -11.01
N PHE A 99 2.94 -9.95 -12.09
CA PHE A 99 4.40 -9.79 -12.04
C PHE A 99 4.78 -8.62 -11.14
N MET A 100 4.21 -7.43 -11.36
CA MET A 100 4.49 -6.27 -10.51
C MET A 100 4.09 -6.49 -9.05
N MET A 101 2.92 -7.11 -8.81
CA MET A 101 2.46 -7.49 -7.46
C MET A 101 3.45 -8.44 -6.77
N LEU A 102 3.96 -9.44 -7.48
CA LEU A 102 4.97 -10.35 -6.96
C LEU A 102 6.28 -9.62 -6.64
N THR A 103 6.74 -8.74 -7.54
CA THR A 103 7.97 -7.99 -7.34
C THR A 103 7.91 -7.09 -6.10
N VAL A 104 6.84 -6.30 -5.92
CA VAL A 104 6.73 -5.43 -4.74
C VAL A 104 6.65 -6.23 -3.44
N TRP A 105 6.06 -7.43 -3.48
CA TRP A 105 6.04 -8.34 -2.34
C TRP A 105 7.42 -8.92 -2.03
N LEU A 106 8.17 -9.35 -3.04
CA LEU A 106 9.55 -9.83 -2.85
C LEU A 106 10.50 -8.74 -2.32
N MET A 107 10.23 -7.47 -2.63
CA MET A 107 10.95 -6.33 -2.05
C MET A 107 10.61 -6.09 -0.58
N ARG A 108 9.47 -6.61 -0.09
CA ARG A 108 9.00 -6.50 1.30
C ARG A 108 8.38 -7.84 1.78
N PRO A 109 9.16 -8.91 1.92
CA PRO A 109 8.63 -10.24 2.23
C PRO A 109 8.02 -10.33 3.64
N ASN A 110 8.34 -9.37 4.52
CA ASN A 110 7.80 -9.29 5.87
C ASN A 110 6.38 -8.70 5.94
N THR A 111 5.78 -8.33 4.80
CA THR A 111 4.38 -7.88 4.72
C THR A 111 3.47 -8.98 4.19
N ILE A 112 2.20 -8.93 4.58
CA ILE A 112 1.16 -9.81 4.03
C ILE A 112 1.14 -9.77 2.51
N SER A 113 0.68 -10.85 1.85
CA SER A 113 0.66 -10.84 0.38
C SER A 113 -0.23 -9.71 -0.16
N PRO A 114 0.18 -9.05 -1.25
CA PRO A 114 -0.56 -7.91 -1.77
C PRO A 114 -1.93 -8.33 -2.35
N TRP A 115 -2.09 -9.59 -2.77
CA TRP A 115 -3.39 -10.13 -3.21
C TRP A 115 -4.38 -10.23 -2.07
N TYR A 116 -3.94 -10.64 -0.88
CA TYR A 116 -4.79 -10.63 0.30
C TYR A 116 -5.02 -9.20 0.80
N ARG A 117 -3.94 -8.40 0.88
CA ARG A 117 -4.01 -6.99 1.26
C ARG A 117 -5.01 -6.21 0.43
N ARG A 118 -5.12 -6.46 -0.88
CA ARG A 118 -6.14 -5.84 -1.74
C ARG A 118 -7.55 -5.94 -1.17
N LYS A 119 -7.93 -7.10 -0.63
CA LYS A 119 -9.28 -7.31 -0.07
C LYS A 119 -9.47 -6.46 1.18
N MET A 120 -8.46 -6.44 2.06
CA MET A 120 -8.48 -5.60 3.26
C MET A 120 -8.50 -4.12 2.90
N HIS A 121 -7.70 -3.70 1.92
CA HIS A 121 -7.58 -2.30 1.52
C HIS A 121 -8.85 -1.73 0.93
N LEU A 122 -9.50 -2.50 0.04
CA LEU A 122 -10.81 -2.10 -0.49
C LEU A 122 -11.91 -2.13 0.59
N HIS A 123 -11.74 -2.90 1.66
CA HIS A 123 -12.63 -2.85 2.82
C HIS A 123 -12.36 -1.61 3.68
N HIS A 124 -11.10 -1.28 3.93
CA HIS A 124 -10.64 -0.07 4.61
C HIS A 124 -11.27 1.19 3.99
N HIS A 125 -11.27 1.35 2.67
CA HIS A 125 -11.94 2.50 2.02
C HIS A 125 -13.45 2.61 2.30
N LYS A 126 -14.11 1.51 2.70
CA LYS A 126 -15.55 1.49 3.03
C LYS A 126 -15.80 1.68 4.53
N THR A 127 -14.87 1.24 5.38
CA THR A 127 -15.03 1.19 6.84
C THR A 127 -13.99 1.99 7.59
N SER A 128 -13.25 2.88 6.91
CA SER A 128 -12.16 3.69 7.47
C SER A 128 -12.59 4.44 8.72
N GLY A 129 -11.70 4.47 9.71
CA GLY A 129 -11.95 5.06 11.03
C GLY A 129 -12.94 4.29 11.91
N THR A 130 -13.48 3.14 11.47
CA THR A 130 -14.37 2.30 12.29
C THR A 130 -13.64 1.09 12.89
N GLN A 131 -14.28 0.39 13.82
CA GLN A 131 -13.71 -0.82 14.42
C GLN A 131 -13.49 -1.97 13.42
N GLN A 132 -14.20 -1.97 12.29
CA GLN A 132 -14.12 -3.00 11.26
C GLN A 132 -12.91 -2.82 10.33
N ASP A 133 -12.22 -1.69 10.41
CA ASP A 133 -11.04 -1.44 9.60
C ASP A 133 -9.82 -2.18 10.15
N LEU A 134 -9.61 -3.40 9.65
CA LEU A 134 -8.47 -4.21 10.05
C LEU A 134 -7.14 -3.61 9.59
N GLU A 135 -7.07 -2.97 8.42
CA GLU A 135 -5.81 -2.48 7.87
C GLU A 135 -5.26 -1.31 8.69
N GLU A 136 -6.10 -0.31 9.02
CA GLU A 136 -5.70 0.79 9.91
C GLU A 136 -5.28 0.30 11.29
N ARG A 137 -6.00 -0.68 11.83
CA ARG A 137 -5.75 -1.18 13.19
C ARG A 137 -4.46 -2.00 13.28
N LEU A 138 -4.03 -2.63 12.20
CA LEU A 138 -2.77 -3.36 12.12
C LEU A 138 -1.55 -2.44 12.04
N VAL A 139 -1.71 -1.20 11.58
CA VAL A 139 -0.65 -0.17 11.62
C VAL A 139 -0.69 0.69 12.89
N GLY A 140 -1.52 0.32 13.85
CA GLY A 140 -1.61 0.96 15.17
C GLY A 140 -2.55 2.17 15.24
N ASN A 141 -3.29 2.48 14.18
CA ASN A 141 -4.29 3.55 14.21
C ASN A 141 -5.43 3.18 15.18
N GLY A 142 -5.93 4.17 15.90
CA GLY A 142 -6.95 4.00 16.95
C GLY A 142 -6.42 3.44 18.28
N ILE A 143 -5.14 3.08 18.41
CA ILE A 143 -4.55 2.67 19.69
C ILE A 143 -4.24 3.88 20.57
N LYS A 144 -4.93 4.00 21.71
CA LYS A 144 -4.73 5.10 22.67
C LYS A 144 -3.43 5.02 23.47
N ASN A 145 -2.96 3.80 23.79
CA ASN A 145 -1.74 3.61 24.56
C ASN A 145 -0.51 3.79 23.64
N PRO A 146 0.37 4.79 23.89
CA PRO A 146 1.47 5.12 23.00
C PRO A 146 2.54 4.02 22.94
N PHE A 147 2.80 3.32 24.05
CA PHE A 147 3.77 2.22 24.08
C PHE A 147 3.29 1.02 23.28
N PHE A 148 2.01 0.66 23.45
CA PHE A 148 1.42 -0.42 22.68
C PHE A 148 1.36 -0.06 21.19
N ARG A 149 1.05 1.20 20.85
CA ARG A 149 1.08 1.69 19.47
C ARG A 149 2.48 1.61 18.86
N ALA A 150 3.51 2.03 19.59
CA ALA A 150 4.89 1.93 19.14
C ALA A 150 5.29 0.48 18.85
N LEU A 151 4.92 -0.47 19.73
CA LEU A 151 5.15 -1.89 19.51
C LEU A 151 4.50 -2.39 18.22
N VAL A 152 3.25 -2.04 17.96
CA VAL A 152 2.53 -2.44 16.74
C VAL A 152 3.18 -1.85 15.47
N ILE A 153 3.64 -0.60 15.52
CA ILE A 153 4.30 0.06 14.38
C ILE A 153 5.66 -0.59 14.07
N VAL A 154 6.41 -0.96 15.11
CA VAL A 154 7.74 -1.59 14.96
C VAL A 154 7.60 -3.05 14.51
N ASP A 155 6.63 -3.78 15.04
CA ASP A 155 6.38 -5.18 14.73
C ASP A 155 4.89 -5.46 14.56
N GLY A 156 4.44 -5.43 13.30
CA GLY A 156 3.05 -5.68 12.94
C GLY A 156 2.59 -7.10 13.24
N LEU A 157 3.49 -8.10 13.18
CA LEU A 157 3.14 -9.49 13.49
C LEU A 157 2.89 -9.65 14.99
N LEU A 158 3.79 -9.12 15.83
CA LEU A 158 3.60 -9.10 17.27
C LEU A 158 2.34 -8.29 17.64
N GLY A 159 2.10 -7.19 16.96
CA GLY A 159 0.88 -6.39 17.08
C GLY A 159 -0.40 -7.18 16.79
N LEU A 160 -0.40 -8.00 15.72
CA LEU A 160 -1.48 -8.91 15.36
C LEU A 160 -1.68 -9.99 16.44
N VAL A 161 -0.60 -10.64 16.90
CA VAL A 161 -0.66 -11.70 17.92
C VAL A 161 -1.29 -11.16 19.21
N ILE A 162 -0.81 -10.03 19.72
CA ILE A 162 -1.34 -9.42 20.95
C ILE A 162 -2.79 -8.96 20.76
N SER A 163 -3.12 -8.38 19.61
CA SER A 163 -4.47 -7.87 19.33
C SER A 163 -5.49 -8.95 18.97
N THR A 164 -5.07 -10.19 18.72
CA THR A 164 -5.93 -11.28 18.20
C THR A 164 -7.19 -11.50 19.04
N LYS A 165 -7.06 -11.56 20.37
CA LYS A 165 -8.23 -11.76 21.26
C LYS A 165 -9.23 -10.62 21.18
N ARG A 166 -8.75 -9.39 21.02
CA ARG A 166 -9.57 -8.18 20.86
C ARG A 166 -10.23 -8.15 19.49
N PHE A 167 -9.46 -8.38 18.42
CA PHE A 167 -9.97 -8.38 17.05
C PHE A 167 -11.04 -9.45 16.81
N ARG A 168 -10.91 -10.64 17.41
CA ARG A 168 -11.97 -11.66 17.37
C ARG A 168 -13.32 -11.21 17.95
N LYS A 169 -13.31 -10.28 18.90
CA LYS A 169 -14.53 -9.75 19.53
C LYS A 169 -15.11 -8.57 18.76
N GLU A 170 -14.25 -7.75 18.15
CA GLU A 170 -14.64 -6.45 17.59
C GLU A 170 -14.79 -6.46 16.07
N ILE A 171 -14.10 -7.35 15.35
CA ILE A 171 -14.09 -7.40 13.89
C ILE A 171 -14.87 -8.61 13.41
N ASN A 172 -15.90 -8.36 12.61
CA ASN A 172 -16.76 -9.41 12.09
C ASN A 172 -15.98 -10.31 11.11
N GLY A 173 -16.01 -11.62 11.36
CA GLY A 173 -15.33 -12.60 10.50
C GLY A 173 -13.80 -12.60 10.60
N PHE A 174 -13.22 -11.96 11.62
CA PHE A 174 -11.77 -11.99 11.81
C PHE A 174 -11.26 -13.40 12.17
N SER A 175 -10.24 -13.84 11.44
CA SER A 175 -9.51 -15.08 11.69
C SER A 175 -8.01 -14.80 11.66
N PHE A 176 -7.31 -15.15 12.74
CA PHE A 176 -5.87 -14.98 12.82
C PHE A 176 -5.14 -15.78 11.73
N SER A 177 -5.51 -17.04 11.51
CA SER A 177 -4.86 -17.89 10.51
C SER A 177 -5.02 -17.35 9.10
N SER A 178 -6.17 -16.72 8.81
CA SER A 178 -6.43 -16.11 7.49
C SER A 178 -5.56 -14.89 7.23
N VAL A 179 -5.17 -14.14 8.26
CA VAL A 179 -4.29 -12.97 8.15
C VAL A 179 -2.82 -13.37 8.24
N PHE A 180 -2.49 -14.38 9.05
CA PHE A 180 -1.12 -14.85 9.24
C PHE A 180 -0.58 -15.64 8.03
N ASN A 181 -1.43 -16.46 7.40
CA ASN A 181 -1.06 -17.24 6.22
C ASN A 181 -1.27 -16.46 4.90
N ALA A 182 -1.50 -15.15 5.00
CA ALA A 182 -1.95 -14.28 3.92
C ALA A 182 -0.84 -13.87 2.95
#